data_AF-A0A6S6QYQ5-F1
#
_entry.id   AF-A0A6S6QYQ5-F1
#
_cell.length_a   1.000
_cell.length_b   1.000
_cell.length_c   1.000
_cell.angle_alpha   90.00
_cell.angle_beta   90.00
_cell.angle_gamma   90.00
#
_symmetry.space_group_name_H-M   'P 1'
#
loop_
_entity.id
_entity.type
_entity.pdbx_description
1 polymer ?
#
loop_
_entity_poly.entity_id
_entity_poly.type
_entity_poly.pdbx_seq_one_letter_code
_entity_poly.pdbx_strand_id
1 'polypeptide(L)'
;MTELFRKVLSKEKLEVKVMKLKNDKVSSMITLSEESRRMQDMMKQYNMYGMDPGMFGSSETLVLNSNNKLVQYIFNNEEAEHVSMICEQLYDLAMLSHRPLAAEDMTKFITRSNDIMMVLTSN
;
A
#
# COMPACT_ATOMS: atom_id res chain seq x y z
N MET A 1 -8.40 -4.86 10.50
CA MET A 1 -7.83 -4.28 9.24
C MET A 1 -6.91 -3.08 9.40
N THR A 2 -7.38 -1.88 9.76
CA THR A 2 -6.50 -0.70 9.85
C THR A 2 -5.33 -0.94 10.82
N GLU A 3 -5.63 -1.49 12.00
CA GLU A 3 -4.62 -1.83 13.00
C GLU A 3 -3.66 -2.91 12.51
N LEU A 4 -4.15 -3.94 11.83
CA LEU A 4 -3.33 -4.99 11.23
C LEU A 4 -2.30 -4.39 10.27
N PHE A 5 -2.73 -3.59 9.30
CA PHE A 5 -1.81 -2.96 8.35
C PHE A 5 -0.86 -1.98 9.03
N ARG A 6 -1.31 -1.17 9.99
CA ARG A 6 -0.42 -0.28 10.76
C ARG A 6 0.65 -1.05 11.54
N LYS A 7 0.27 -2.17 12.17
CA LYS A 7 1.16 -3.05 12.92
C LYS A 7 2.18 -3.72 12.01
N VAL A 8 1.70 -4.40 10.96
CA VAL A 8 2.57 -5.13 10.00
C VAL A 8 3.54 -4.18 9.32
N LEU A 9 3.06 -3.03 8.85
CA LEU A 9 3.89 -2.07 8.11
C LEU A 9 4.70 -1.15 9.00
N SER A 10 4.52 -1.19 10.33
CA SER A 10 5.10 -0.23 11.27
C SER A 10 4.81 1.23 10.89
N LYS A 11 3.58 1.52 10.43
CA LYS A 11 3.13 2.84 9.96
C LYS A 11 1.92 3.31 10.76
N GLU A 12 2.12 3.74 12.00
CA GLU A 12 1.04 4.13 12.93
C GLU A 12 0.08 5.20 12.38
N LYS A 13 0.58 6.08 11.52
CA LYS A 13 -0.20 7.18 10.91
C LYS A 13 -0.86 6.81 9.57
N LEU A 14 -0.66 5.59 9.07
CA LEU A 14 -1.26 5.17 7.81
C LEU A 14 -2.79 5.22 7.90
N GLU A 15 -3.43 5.95 6.99
CA GLU A 15 -4.88 5.89 6.84
C GLU A 15 -5.23 4.68 5.97
N VAL A 16 -6.15 3.83 6.44
CA VAL A 16 -6.61 2.65 5.71
C VAL A 16 -8.12 2.74 5.53
N LYS A 17 -8.59 2.61 4.29
CA LYS A 17 -10.01 2.57 3.93
C LYS A 17 -10.33 1.28 3.19
N VAL A 18 -11.50 0.74 3.46
CA VAL A 18 -12.02 -0.45 2.76
C VAL A 18 -13.13 0.01 1.84
N MET A 19 -13.01 -0.27 0.55
CA MET A 19 -13.98 0.17 -0.45
C MET A 19 -14.28 -0.96 -1.43
N LYS A 20 -15.52 -1.01 -1.93
CA LYS A 20 -15.87 -1.92 -3.02
C LYS A 20 -15.48 -1.27 -4.35
N LEU A 21 -14.44 -1.76 -5.01
CA LEU A 21 -14.06 -1.31 -6.35
C LEU A 21 -14.77 -2.13 -7.42
N LYS A 22 -15.01 -1.50 -8.59
CA LYS A 22 -15.67 -2.17 -9.72
C LYS A 22 -14.85 -3.34 -10.27
N ASN A 23 -13.53 -3.21 -10.31
CA ASN A 23 -12.62 -4.24 -10.78
C ASN A 23 -12.15 -5.09 -9.58
N ASP A 24 -12.54 -6.36 -9.55
CA ASP A 24 -12.17 -7.33 -8.51
C ASP A 24 -10.70 -7.76 -8.57
N LYS A 25 -10.03 -7.56 -9.72
CA LYS A 25 -8.60 -7.89 -9.89
C LYS A 25 -7.65 -6.89 -9.21
N VAL A 26 -8.15 -5.71 -8.85
CA VAL A 26 -7.36 -4.73 -8.10
C VAL A 26 -7.48 -5.05 -6.62
N SER A 27 -6.38 -5.38 -5.95
CA SER A 27 -6.38 -5.66 -4.51
C SER A 27 -6.40 -4.38 -3.68
N SER A 28 -5.57 -3.41 -4.04
CA SER A 28 -5.28 -2.24 -3.21
C SER A 28 -4.76 -1.09 -4.07
N MET A 29 -4.91 0.14 -3.60
CA MET A 29 -4.37 1.34 -4.24
C MET A 29 -4.11 2.45 -3.22
N ILE A 30 -3.19 3.36 -3.55
CA ILE A 30 -2.99 4.59 -2.79
C ILE A 30 -3.82 5.70 -3.42
N THR A 31 -4.53 6.45 -2.57
CA THR A 31 -5.21 7.69 -2.95
C THR A 31 -4.65 8.85 -2.15
N LEU A 32 -4.57 10.03 -2.76
CA LEU A 32 -4.25 11.26 -2.05
C LEU A 32 -5.53 12.01 -1.70
N SER A 33 -5.54 12.73 -0.57
CA SER A 33 -6.59 13.70 -0.32
C SER A 33 -6.59 14.78 -1.42
N GLU A 34 -7.77 15.32 -1.76
CA GLU A 34 -7.89 16.41 -2.74
C GLU A 34 -7.07 17.64 -2.33
N GLU A 35 -7.03 17.94 -1.04
CA GLU A 35 -6.24 19.03 -0.47
C GLU A 35 -4.75 18.82 -0.74
N SER A 36 -4.24 17.62 -0.48
CA SER A 36 -2.82 17.31 -0.68
C SER A 36 -2.44 17.19 -2.15
N ARG A 37 -3.35 16.71 -3.01
CA ARG A 37 -3.12 16.77 -4.46
C ARG A 37 -2.96 18.22 -4.92
N ARG A 38 -3.88 19.11 -4.51
CA ARG A 38 -3.82 20.54 -4.84
C ARG A 38 -2.56 21.20 -4.29
N MET A 39 -2.14 20.85 -3.08
CA MET A 39 -0.91 21.35 -2.49
C MET A 39 0.33 20.89 -3.28
N GLN A 40 0.39 19.62 -3.68
CA GLN A 40 1.45 19.09 -4.53
C GLN A 40 1.48 19.77 -5.90
N ASP A 41 0.32 19.98 -6.52
CA ASP A 41 0.20 20.69 -7.80
C ASP A 41 0.69 22.14 -7.67
N MET A 42 0.33 22.81 -6.57
CA MET A 42 0.78 24.16 -6.25
C MET A 42 2.30 24.22 -6.04
N MET A 43 2.89 23.28 -5.30
CA MET A 43 4.34 23.24 -5.07
C MET A 43 5.15 23.04 -6.35
N LYS A 44 4.66 22.19 -7.26
CA LYS A 44 5.25 22.01 -8.60
C LYS A 44 5.19 23.30 -9.42
N GLN A 45 4.09 24.05 -9.34
CA GLN A 45 3.92 25.30 -10.06
C GLN A 45 4.87 26.41 -9.55
N TYR A 46 5.17 26.45 -8.25
CA TYR A 46 6.07 27.44 -7.65
C TYR A 46 7.57 27.07 -7.72
N ASN A 47 7.92 26.06 -8.51
CA ASN A 47 9.32 25.63 -8.71
C ASN A 47 10.03 25.20 -7.42
N MET A 48 9.29 24.83 -6.37
CA MET A 48 9.82 24.34 -5.09
C MET A 48 10.19 22.84 -5.16
N TYR A 49 10.73 22.39 -6.30
CA TYR A 49 11.04 20.99 -6.64
C TYR A 49 12.06 20.32 -5.71
N GLY A 50 12.70 21.06 -4.80
CA GLY A 50 13.70 20.56 -3.86
C GLY A 50 13.20 20.32 -2.44
N MET A 51 11.94 20.63 -2.11
CA MET A 51 11.40 20.28 -0.79
C MET A 51 10.92 18.83 -0.78
N ASP A 52 11.41 18.07 0.21
CA ASP A 52 10.97 16.70 0.45
C ASP A 52 9.45 16.68 0.66
N PRO A 53 8.68 16.00 -0.22
CA PRO A 53 7.24 15.83 -0.08
C PRO A 53 6.85 15.19 1.27
N GLY A 54 7.78 14.46 1.92
CA GLY A 54 7.61 13.91 3.25
C GLY A 54 7.49 14.95 4.38
N MET A 55 7.90 16.21 4.16
CA MET A 55 7.77 17.28 5.15
C MET A 55 6.33 17.68 5.48
N PHE A 56 5.37 17.42 4.58
CA PHE A 56 3.97 17.80 4.75
C PHE A 56 3.10 16.71 5.41
N GLY A 57 3.71 15.59 5.82
CA GLY A 57 3.00 14.43 6.32
C GLY A 57 2.36 13.62 5.19
N SER A 58 2.32 12.29 5.35
CA SER A 58 1.72 11.41 4.35
C SER A 58 0.20 11.60 4.33
N SER A 59 -0.32 12.20 3.26
CA SER A 59 -1.75 12.31 2.94
C SER A 59 -2.27 11.15 2.10
N GLU A 60 -1.47 10.09 2.05
CA GLU A 60 -1.73 8.86 1.35
C GLU A 60 -2.69 8.00 2.18
N THR A 61 -3.84 7.66 1.61
CA THR A 61 -4.76 6.66 2.14
C THR A 61 -4.55 5.35 1.38
N LEU A 62 -4.30 4.26 2.10
CA LEU A 62 -4.34 2.91 1.55
C LEU A 62 -5.80 2.48 1.40
N VAL A 63 -6.25 2.24 0.17
CA VAL A 63 -7.57 1.69 -0.12
C VAL A 63 -7.44 0.19 -0.37
N LEU A 64 -8.20 -0.61 0.39
CA LEU A 64 -8.32 -2.06 0.25
C LEU A 64 -9.64 -2.40 -0.46
N ASN A 65 -9.57 -3.20 -1.53
CA ASN A 65 -10.75 -3.58 -2.31
C ASN A 65 -11.51 -4.75 -1.67
N SER A 66 -12.67 -4.49 -1.08
CA SER A 66 -13.50 -5.56 -0.49
C SER A 66 -14.08 -6.54 -1.52
N ASN A 67 -14.01 -6.24 -2.82
CA ASN A 67 -14.40 -7.16 -3.88
C ASN A 67 -13.28 -8.14 -4.30
N ASN A 68 -12.03 -7.89 -3.87
CA ASN A 68 -10.88 -8.72 -4.23
C ASN A 68 -10.76 -9.93 -3.29
N LYS A 69 -10.57 -11.13 -3.86
CA LYS A 69 -10.50 -12.39 -3.10
C LYS A 69 -9.35 -12.44 -2.09
N LEU A 70 -8.19 -11.87 -2.43
CA LEU A 70 -7.02 -11.88 -1.55
C LEU A 70 -7.25 -10.95 -0.36
N VAL A 71 -7.87 -9.79 -0.60
CA VAL A 71 -8.30 -8.90 0.49
C VAL A 71 -9.33 -9.58 1.38
N GLN A 72 -10.35 -10.24 0.82
CA GLN A 72 -11.34 -11.01 1.59
C GLN A 72 -10.69 -12.15 2.40
N TYR A 73 -9.66 -12.80 1.87
CA TYR A 73 -8.92 -13.82 2.60
C TYR A 73 -8.27 -13.24 3.87
N ILE A 74 -7.60 -12.09 3.78
CA ILE A 74 -6.99 -11.39 4.92
C ILE A 74 -8.06 -11.05 5.97
N PHE A 75 -9.23 -10.56 5.55
CA PHE A 75 -10.35 -10.26 6.44
C PHE A 75 -10.79 -11.44 7.30
N ASN A 76 -10.81 -12.64 6.71
CA ASN A 76 -11.35 -13.84 7.36
C ASN A 76 -10.28 -14.63 8.11
N ASN A 77 -8.99 -14.28 7.96
CA ASN A 77 -7.88 -15.08 8.46
C ASN A 77 -6.77 -14.19 9.03
N GLU A 78 -7.09 -13.17 9.84
CA GLU A 78 -6.09 -12.16 10.27
C GLU A 78 -4.83 -12.74 10.96
N GLU A 79 -4.91 -13.94 11.54
CA GLU A 79 -3.81 -14.61 12.27
C GLU A 79 -3.12 -15.73 11.48
N ALA A 80 -3.49 -15.97 10.21
CA ALA A 80 -2.85 -16.99 9.40
C ALA A 80 -1.38 -16.66 9.09
N GLU A 81 -0.57 -17.70 8.95
CA GLU A 81 0.90 -17.64 8.89
C GLU A 81 1.45 -16.60 7.90
N HIS A 82 0.83 -16.47 6.72
CA HIS A 82 1.33 -15.62 5.64
C HIS A 82 0.62 -14.26 5.53
N VAL A 83 -0.28 -13.91 6.46
CA VAL A 83 -1.08 -12.67 6.36
C VAL A 83 -0.21 -11.43 6.37
N SER A 84 0.80 -11.37 7.24
CA SER A 84 1.74 -10.25 7.29
C SER A 84 2.45 -10.05 5.96
N MET A 85 2.91 -11.14 5.34
CA MET A 85 3.57 -11.13 4.03
C MET A 85 2.62 -10.61 2.93
N ILE A 86 1.36 -11.04 2.95
CA ILE A 86 0.35 -10.56 2.00
C ILE A 86 0.06 -9.07 2.23
N CYS A 87 -0.09 -8.62 3.48
CA CYS A 87 -0.33 -7.21 3.81
C CYS A 87 0.78 -6.29 3.27
N GLU A 88 2.04 -6.67 3.47
CA GLU A 88 3.18 -5.94 2.92
C GLU A 88 3.15 -5.93 1.39
N GLN A 89 2.89 -7.08 0.76
CA GLN A 89 2.80 -7.18 -0.70
C GLN A 89 1.70 -6.29 -1.28
N LEU A 90 0.52 -6.27 -0.65
CA LEU A 90 -0.60 -5.43 -1.09
C LEU A 90 -0.30 -3.95 -0.93
N TYR A 91 0.44 -3.57 0.11
CA TYR A 91 0.88 -2.18 0.29
C TYR A 91 1.86 -1.78 -0.81
N ASP A 92 2.87 -2.60 -1.09
CA ASP A 92 3.88 -2.31 -2.12
C ASP A 92 3.26 -2.23 -3.52
N LEU A 93 2.31 -3.11 -3.86
CA LEU A 93 1.55 -3.04 -5.11
C LEU A 93 0.73 -1.73 -5.23
N ALA A 94 0.11 -1.32 -4.13
CA ALA A 94 -0.63 -0.06 -4.08
C ALA A 94 0.30 1.15 -4.26
N MET A 95 1.47 1.11 -3.62
CA MET A 95 2.51 2.12 -3.77
C MET A 95 3.04 2.18 -5.19
N LEU A 96 3.41 1.05 -5.80
CA LEU A 96 3.92 0.96 -7.17
C LEU A 96 2.95 1.52 -8.21
N SER A 97 1.65 1.31 -7.99
CA SER A 97 0.60 1.87 -8.85
C SER A 97 0.50 3.40 -8.74
N HIS A 98 1.01 3.98 -7.64
CA HIS A 98 1.00 5.42 -7.37
C HIS A 98 2.34 6.10 -7.71
N ARG A 99 3.47 5.49 -7.33
CA ARG A 99 4.83 5.97 -7.59
C ARG A 99 5.86 4.82 -7.53
N PRO A 100 7.05 4.97 -8.12
CA PRO A 100 8.16 4.04 -7.89
C PRO A 100 8.48 3.89 -6.39
N LEU A 101 8.80 2.68 -5.95
CA LEU A 101 9.31 2.43 -4.60
C LEU A 101 10.74 2.98 -4.46
N ALA A 102 11.12 3.31 -3.23
CA ALA A 102 12.51 3.56 -2.90
C ALA A 102 13.35 2.28 -3.13
N ALA A 103 14.66 2.42 -3.35
CA ALA A 103 15.52 1.28 -3.68
C ALA A 103 15.48 0.16 -2.63
N GLU A 104 15.44 0.53 -1.34
CA GLU A 104 15.35 -0.44 -0.24
C GLU A 104 14.00 -1.17 -0.23
N ASP A 105 12.89 -0.44 -0.37
CA ASP A 105 11.54 -1.01 -0.40
C ASP A 105 11.34 -1.89 -1.64
N MET A 106 11.88 -1.49 -2.79
CA MET A 106 11.90 -2.31 -4.01
C MET A 106 12.64 -3.63 -3.79
N THR A 107 13.79 -3.59 -3.10
CA THR A 107 14.56 -4.80 -2.79
C THR A 107 13.75 -5.74 -1.89
N LYS A 108 13.10 -5.21 -0.85
CA LYS A 108 12.20 -5.98 0.03
C LYS A 108 11.03 -6.58 -0.75
N PHE A 109 10.40 -5.79 -1.63
CA PHE A 109 9.31 -6.25 -2.49
C PHE A 109 9.73 -7.40 -3.41
N ILE A 110 10.89 -7.32 -4.05
CA ILE A 110 11.42 -8.38 -4.93
C ILE A 110 11.68 -9.66 -4.12
N THR A 111 12.37 -9.55 -2.98
CA THR A 111 12.64 -10.69 -2.10
C THR A 111 11.35 -11.36 -1.67
N ARG A 112 10.37 -10.58 -1.17
CA ARG A 112 9.07 -11.10 -0.74
C ARG A 112 8.31 -11.75 -1.89
N SER A 113 8.39 -11.18 -3.08
CA SER A 113 7.74 -11.76 -4.27
C SER A 113 8.33 -13.13 -4.59
N ASN A 114 9.66 -13.30 -4.47
CA ASN A 114 10.30 -14.61 -4.62
C ASN A 114 9.89 -15.59 -3.52
N ASP A 115 9.84 -15.13 -2.26
CA ASP A 115 9.42 -15.97 -1.13
C ASP A 115 7.97 -16.48 -1.31
N ILE A 116 7.05 -15.60 -1.75
CA ILE A 116 5.67 -15.98 -2.08
C ILE A 116 5.66 -17.04 -3.19
N MET A 117 6.46 -16.86 -4.24
CA MET A 117 6.55 -17.85 -5.33
C MET A 117 7.10 -19.18 -4.83
N MET A 118 8.08 -19.17 -3.93
CA MET A 118 8.62 -20.40 -3.31
C MET A 118 7.57 -21.12 -2.47
N VAL A 119 6.77 -20.40 -1.69
CA VAL A 119 5.63 -20.98 -0.94
C VAL A 119 4.63 -21.66 -1.88
N LEU A 120 4.33 -21.04 -3.03
CA LEU A 120 3.43 -21.61 -4.02
C LEU A 120 3.98 -22.87 -4.70
N THR A 121 5.30 -23.01 -4.83
CA THR A 121 5.94 -24.20 -5.43
C THR A 121 6.27 -25.30 -4.41
N SER A 122 6.16 -25.02 -3.12
CA SER A 122 6.49 -25.96 -2.04
C SER A 122 5.29 -26.79 -1.56
N ASN A 123 4.14 -26.65 -2.23
CA ASN A 123 2.91 -27.41 -1.98
C ASN A 123 2.54 -28.30 -3.17
#